data_AF-A0A8K0AEY4-F1
#
_entry.id   AF-A0A8K0AEY4-F1
#
_cell.length_a   1.000
_cell.length_b   1.000
_cell.length_c   1.000
_cell.angle_alpha   90.00
_cell.angle_beta   90.00
_cell.angle_gamma   90.00
#
_symmetry.space_group_name_H-M   'P 1'
#
loop_
_entity.id
_entity.type
_entity.pdbx_description
1 polymer ?
#
loop_
_entity_poly.entity_id
_entity_poly.type
_entity_poly.pdbx_seq_one_letter_code
_entity_poly.pdbx_strand_id
1 'polypeptide(L)' 'MHILESHAVPWMRQWGSGLGFFGEEGMESCHKQFNALARSTTIIADKLKGIKILLERHLLMTVPHPTPRQKKL' A
#
# COMPACT_ATOMS: atom_id res chain seq x y z
N MET A 1 -8.19 27.16 -7.41
CA MET A 1 -8.29 25.69 -7.24
C MET A 1 -9.38 25.37 -6.23
N HIS A 2 -10.59 25.04 -6.69
CA HIS A 2 -11.77 24.98 -5.82
C HIS A 2 -11.64 23.98 -4.64
N ILE A 3 -11.09 22.78 -4.88
CA ILE A 3 -10.94 21.76 -3.83
C ILE A 3 -9.98 22.23 -2.72
N LEU A 4 -8.83 22.80 -3.10
CA LEU A 4 -7.82 23.22 -2.14
C LEU A 4 -8.22 24.47 -1.37
N GLU A 5 -8.90 25.41 -2.03
CA GLU A 5 -9.34 26.67 -1.41
C GLU A 5 -10.61 26.50 -0.57
N SER A 6 -11.56 25.68 -1.02
CA SER A 6 -12.90 25.60 -0.38
C SER A 6 -13.10 24.37 0.50
N HIS A 7 -12.36 23.28 0.29
CA HIS A 7 -12.68 21.98 0.93
C HIS A 7 -11.54 21.39 1.78
N ALA A 8 -10.28 21.72 1.48
CA ALA A 8 -9.15 21.13 2.19
C ALA A 8 -9.11 21.45 3.69
N VAL A 9 -9.29 22.72 4.08
CA VAL A 9 -9.25 23.12 5.50
C VAL A 9 -10.44 22.55 6.30
N PRO A 10 -11.70 22.65 5.83
CA PRO A 10 -12.83 21.98 6.50
C PRO A 10 -12.61 20.49 6.70
N TRP A 11 -12.12 19.79 5.67
CA TRP A 11 -11.88 18.35 5.73
C TRP A 11 -10.77 18.00 6.74
N MET A 12 -9.65 18.72 6.74
CA MET A 12 -8.55 18.47 7.69
C MET A 12 -8.99 18.71 9.14
N ARG A 13 -9.84 19.71 9.38
CA ARG A 13 -10.41 19.96 10.70
C ARG A 13 -11.38 18.86 11.14
N GLN A 14 -12.16 18.30 10.22
CA GLN A 14 -13.10 17.23 10.51
C GLN A 14 -12.40 15.92 10.89
N TRP A 15 -11.35 15.55 10.16
CA TRP A 15 -10.70 14.25 10.31
C TRP A 15 -9.41 14.26 11.14
N GLY A 16 -8.91 15.44 11.51
CA GLY A 16 -7.71 15.60 12.33
C GLY A 16 -6.43 15.09 11.68
N SER A 17 -6.44 14.92 10.36
CA SER A 17 -5.35 14.35 9.57
C SER A 17 -5.18 15.14 8.27
N GLY A 18 -3.99 15.10 7.69
CA GLY A 18 -3.72 15.69 6.38
C GLY A 18 -4.35 14.87 5.24
N LEU A 19 -4.77 15.55 4.17
CA LEU A 19 -5.35 14.91 2.98
C LEU A 19 -4.43 13.84 2.37
N GLY A 20 -3.12 14.01 2.48
CA GLY A 20 -2.13 13.05 1.96
C GLY A 20 -2.21 11.66 2.59
N PHE A 21 -2.70 11.52 3.83
CA PHE A 21 -2.90 10.22 4.47
C PHE A 21 -4.06 9.43 3.84
N PHE A 22 -4.96 10.12 3.13
CA PHE A 22 -6.12 9.55 2.44
C PHE A 22 -5.97 9.65 0.91
N GLY A 23 -4.79 10.06 0.45
CA GLY A 23 -4.46 10.14 -0.97
C GLY A 23 -4.19 8.76 -1.57
N GLU A 24 -4.11 8.72 -2.90
CA GLU A 24 -3.99 7.48 -3.66
C GLU A 24 -2.56 6.92 -3.72
N GLU A 25 -1.57 7.67 -3.22
CA GLU A 25 -0.15 7.28 -3.27
C GLU A 25 0.14 5.92 -2.64
N GLY A 26 -0.59 5.55 -1.58
CA GLY A 26 -0.47 4.22 -0.98
C GLY A 26 -0.86 3.10 -1.95
N MET A 27 -1.96 3.29 -2.69
CA MET A 27 -2.44 2.32 -3.68
C MET A 27 -1.51 2.28 -4.90
N GLU A 28 -1.02 3.43 -5.35
CA GLU A 28 -0.06 3.50 -6.47
C GLU A 28 1.26 2.79 -6.13
N SER A 29 1.71 2.88 -4.88
CA SER A 29 2.83 2.09 -4.38
C SER A 29 2.53 0.58 -4.42
N CYS A 30 1.33 0.16 -4.01
CA CYS A 30 0.90 -1.24 -4.13
C CYS A 30 0.90 -1.71 -5.58
N HIS A 31 0.38 -0.92 -6.52
CA HIS A 31 0.41 -1.24 -7.95
C HIS A 31 1.84 -1.49 -8.46
N LYS A 32 2.79 -0.62 -8.11
CA LYS A 32 4.21 -0.80 -8.48
C LYS A 32 4.78 -2.11 -7.92
N GLN A 33 4.46 -2.46 -6.68
CA GLN A 33 4.89 -3.72 -6.06
C GLN A 33 4.29 -4.94 -6.78
N PHE A 34 2.99 -4.92 -7.07
CA PHE A 34 2.35 -6.01 -7.81
C PHE A 34 2.92 -6.18 -9.22
N ASN A 35 3.21 -5.09 -9.93
CA ASN A 35 3.85 -5.15 -11.24
C ASN A 35 5.25 -5.76 -11.18
N ALA A 36 6.02 -5.47 -10.14
CA ALA A 36 7.33 -6.09 -9.93
C ALA A 36 7.20 -7.60 -9.65
N LEU A 37 6.24 -8.00 -8.80
CA LEU A 37 5.98 -9.40 -8.47
C LEU A 37 5.45 -10.20 -9.66
N ALA A 38 4.55 -9.61 -10.46
CA ALA A 38 3.96 -10.22 -11.65
C ALA A 38 5.03 -10.68 -12.65
N ARG A 39 6.12 -9.91 -12.82
CA ARG A 39 7.25 -10.31 -13.69
C ARG A 39 7.88 -11.65 -13.31
N SER A 40 7.81 -12.02 -12.02
CA SER A 40 8.34 -13.30 -11.53
C SER A 40 7.33 -14.44 -11.59
N THR A 41 6.03 -14.15 -11.68
CA THR A 41 4.96 -15.14 -11.69
C THR A 41 4.40 -15.43 -13.08
N THR A 42 4.73 -14.61 -14.10
CA THR A 42 4.33 -14.81 -15.51
C THR A 42 4.86 -16.11 -16.12
N ILE A 43 5.92 -16.69 -15.56
CA ILE A 43 6.50 -17.97 -15.99
C ILE A 43 5.58 -19.16 -15.62
N ILE A 44 4.64 -18.97 -14.69
CA ILE A 44 3.73 -20.01 -14.23
C ILE A 44 2.60 -20.19 -15.25
N ALA A 45 2.54 -21.38 -15.87
CA ALA A 45 1.55 -21.69 -16.91
C ALA A 45 0.10 -21.66 -16.40
N ASP A 46 -0.13 -22.10 -15.17
CA ASP A 46 -1.43 -21.99 -14.51
C ASP A 46 -1.61 -20.57 -13.94
N LYS A 47 -2.50 -19.80 -14.59
CA LYS A 47 -2.80 -18.42 -14.22
C LYS A 47 -3.37 -18.29 -12.81
N LEU A 48 -4.23 -19.21 -12.37
CA LEU A 48 -4.83 -19.15 -11.03
C LEU A 48 -3.76 -19.39 -9.97
N LYS A 49 -2.90 -20.38 -10.20
CA LYS A 49 -1.75 -20.64 -9.34
C LYS A 49 -0.76 -19.47 -9.31
N GLY A 50 -0.52 -18.83 -10.46
CA GLY A 50 0.34 -17.64 -10.56
C GLY A 50 -0.20 -16.45 -9.76
N ILE A 51 -1.50 -16.16 -9.85
CA ILE A 51 -2.16 -15.11 -9.08
C ILE A 51 -2.11 -15.41 -7.58
N LYS A 52 -2.39 -16.65 -7.17
CA LYS A 52 -2.33 -17.06 -5.76
C LYS A 52 -0.94 -16.81 -5.17
N ILE A 53 0.11 -17.23 -5.87
CA ILE A 53 1.50 -17.04 -5.43
C ILE A 53 1.86 -15.54 -5.36
N LEU A 54 1.41 -14.74 -6.32
CA LEU A 54 1.61 -13.29 -6.33
C LEU A 54 0.99 -12.63 -5.09
N LEU A 55 -0.24 -13.01 -4.73
CA LEU A 55 -0.92 -12.49 -3.54
C LEU A 55 -0.22 -12.94 -2.25
N GLU A 56 0.12 -14.23 -2.13
CA GLU A 56 0.86 -14.76 -0.97
C GLU A 56 2.19 -14.04 -0.77
N ARG A 57 2.91 -13.76 -1.85
CA ARG A 57 4.20 -13.06 -1.80
C ARG A 57 4.04 -11.59 -1.38
N HIS A 58 3.03 -10.88 -1.91
CA HIS A 58 2.78 -9.51 -1.48
C HIS A 58 2.35 -9.44 -0.01
N LEU A 59 1.56 -10.41 0.47
CA LEU A 59 1.20 -10.52 1.88
C LEU A 59 2.46 -10.67 2.75
N LEU A 60 3.37 -11.60 2.42
CA LEU A 60 4.61 -11.79 3.17
C LEU A 60 5.52 -10.55 3.22
N MET A 61 5.43 -9.65 2.24
CA MET A 61 6.17 -8.39 2.22
C MET A 61 5.52 -7.29 3.06
N THR A 62 4.21 -7.35 3.26
CA THR A 62 3.41 -6.29 3.89
C THR A 62 2.96 -6.64 5.30
N VAL A 63 3.07 -7.90 5.72
CA VAL A 63 2.84 -8.29 7.11
C VAL A 63 3.78 -7.48 8.03
N PRO A 64 3.25 -6.83 9.08
CA PRO A 64 4.08 -6.14 10.03
C PRO A 64 5.00 -7.15 10.71
N HIS A 65 6.31 -7.01 10.50
CA HIS A 65 7.27 -7.83 11.22
C HIS A 65 7.25 -7.44 12.70
N PRO A 66 7.23 -8.40 13.64
CA PRO A 66 7.42 -8.06 15.04
C PRO A 66 8.82 -7.45 15.20
N THR A 67 8.88 -6.14 15.40
CA THR A 67 10.13 -5.46 15.73
C THR A 67 10.57 -5.98 17.11
N PRO A 68 11.81 -6.48 17.26
CA PRO A 68 12.32 -6.83 18.58
C PRO A 68 12.24 -5.58 19.45
N ARG A 69 11.54 -5.70 20.59
CA ARG A 69 11.41 -4.61 21.57
C ARG A 69 12.82 -4.18 21.97
N GLN A 70 13.28 -3.02 21.51
CA GLN A 70 14.56 -2.46 21.95
C GLN A 70 14.42 -2.20 23.45
N LYS A 71 15.13 -2.99 24.26
CA LYS A 71 15.27 -2.71 25.70
C LYS A 71 15.99 -1.36 25.80
N LYS A 72 15.31 -0.34 26.34
CA LYS A 72 15.95 0.90 26.75
C LYS A 72 17.00 0.54 27.80
N LEU A 73 18.27 0.86 27.51
CA LEU A 73 19.35 0.93 28.50
C LEU A 73 19.14 2.15 29.40
#